data_AF-A0A223RND1-F1
#
_entry.id   AF-A0A223RND1-F1
#
_cell.length_a   1.000
_cell.length_b   1.000
_cell.length_c   1.000
_cell.angle_alpha   90.00
_cell.angle_beta   90.00
_cell.angle_gamma   90.00
#
_symmetry.space_group_name_H-M   'P 1'
#
loop_
_entity.id
_entity.type
_entity.pdbx_description
1 polymer ?
#
loop_
_entity_poly.entity_id
_entity_poly.type
_entity_poly.pdbx_seq_one_letter_code
_entity_poly.pdbx_strand_id
1 'polypeptide(L)'
;MPDQVPDRTHWKIQGNVTRDAQLFRAVLEGEDRAEFEREFRQALTRVSEDFDTSHIDHVLNRWWGSAVDAAQPITDDERDAIDRAERGDLSRVWQHDTDGTSWRRDENGVLWRRDEHGVHRETETGLRADN
;
A
#
# COMPACT_ATOMS: atom_id res chain seq x y z
N MET A 1 -31.18 -4.23 -5.22
CA MET A 1 -29.98 -4.53 -4.42
C MET A 1 -28.91 -3.54 -4.86
N PRO A 2 -28.52 -2.54 -4.07
CA PRO A 2 -27.42 -1.66 -4.47
C PRO A 2 -26.11 -2.43 -4.31
N ASP A 3 -25.34 -2.40 -5.39
CA ASP A 3 -24.01 -2.95 -5.56
C ASP A 3 -23.05 -2.19 -4.62
N GLN A 4 -22.67 -2.81 -3.50
CA GLN A 4 -21.68 -2.24 -2.61
C GLN A 4 -20.31 -2.36 -3.27
N VAL A 5 -19.91 -1.31 -3.98
CA VAL A 5 -18.52 -1.11 -4.39
C VAL A 5 -17.68 -1.10 -3.10
N PRO A 6 -16.78 -2.08 -2.88
CA PRO A 6 -15.99 -2.13 -1.65
C PRO A 6 -15.09 -0.90 -1.58
N ASP A 7 -15.07 -0.30 -0.39
CA ASP A 7 -14.24 0.85 -0.04
C ASP A 7 -12.77 0.60 -0.43
N ARG A 8 -12.30 1.35 -1.43
CA ARG A 8 -10.98 1.21 -2.06
C ARG A 8 -9.82 1.63 -1.13
N THR A 9 -10.13 2.03 0.10
CA THR A 9 -9.17 2.56 1.08
C THR A 9 -8.69 1.51 2.08
N HIS A 10 -9.45 0.42 2.28
CA HIS A 10 -9.20 -0.53 3.37
C HIS A 10 -8.00 -1.48 3.11
N TRP A 11 -7.66 -1.78 1.86
CA TRP A 11 -6.61 -2.76 1.53
C TRP A 11 -5.20 -2.17 1.48
N LYS A 12 -5.03 -0.85 1.41
CA LYS A 12 -3.71 -0.20 1.27
C LYS A 12 -2.80 -0.35 2.49
N ILE A 13 -3.33 -0.69 3.67
CA ILE A 13 -2.56 -0.79 4.94
C ILE A 13 -2.21 -2.25 5.29
N GLN A 14 -2.84 -3.25 4.67
CA GLN A 14 -2.36 -4.64 4.75
C GLN A 14 -1.31 -4.84 3.67
N GLY A 15 -0.05 -4.62 4.03
CA GLY A 15 1.14 -4.84 3.20
C GLY A 15 1.30 -6.28 2.72
N ASN A 16 0.39 -6.71 1.84
CA ASN A 16 0.43 -8.00 1.19
C ASN A 16 -0.23 -7.85 -0.19
N VAL A 17 0.38 -7.03 -1.05
CA VAL A 17 0.36 -7.39 -2.47
C VAL A 17 0.84 -8.88 -2.47
N THR A 18 0.19 -9.76 -3.20
CA THR A 18 0.70 -11.14 -3.31
C THR A 18 1.76 -11.13 -4.40
N ARG A 19 2.90 -11.80 -4.22
CA ARG A 19 3.89 -12.01 -5.28
C ARG A 19 3.28 -12.92 -6.35
N ASP A 20 2.48 -12.31 -7.22
CA ASP A 20 1.65 -12.99 -8.19
C ASP A 20 1.89 -12.41 -9.59
N ALA A 21 2.18 -13.31 -10.54
CA ALA A 21 2.53 -12.92 -11.89
C ALA A 21 1.36 -12.28 -12.67
N GLN A 22 0.11 -12.66 -12.37
CA GLN A 22 -1.07 -12.05 -13.00
C GLN A 22 -1.26 -10.63 -12.50
N LEU A 23 -1.05 -10.40 -11.21
CA LEU A 23 -1.08 -9.07 -10.63
C LEU A 23 -0.02 -8.17 -11.27
N PHE A 24 1.24 -8.64 -11.39
CA PHE A 24 2.31 -7.84 -11.99
C PHE A 24 2.00 -7.49 -13.44
N ARG A 25 1.51 -8.46 -14.21
CA ARG A 25 1.08 -8.23 -15.60
C ARG A 25 -0.04 -7.19 -15.70
N ALA A 26 -0.93 -7.13 -14.71
CA ALA A 26 -2.07 -6.21 -14.71
C ALA A 26 -1.69 -4.78 -14.29
N VAL A 27 -0.66 -4.61 -13.44
CA VAL A 27 -0.28 -3.29 -12.88
C VAL A 27 0.91 -2.67 -13.60
N LEU A 28 1.84 -3.47 -14.13
CA LEU A 28 2.95 -2.95 -14.93
C LEU A 28 2.44 -2.52 -16.31
N GLU A 29 2.99 -1.42 -16.81
CA GLU A 29 2.63 -0.86 -18.12
C GLU A 29 3.87 -0.65 -19.00
N GLY A 30 3.64 -0.46 -20.30
CA GLY A 30 4.69 -0.10 -21.25
C GLY A 30 5.88 -1.08 -21.28
N GLU A 31 7.09 -0.54 -21.17
CA GLU A 31 8.35 -1.28 -21.24
C GLU A 31 8.53 -2.23 -20.05
N ASP A 32 8.14 -1.80 -18.85
CA ASP A 32 8.25 -2.61 -17.63
C ASP A 32 7.43 -3.90 -17.74
N ARG A 33 6.20 -3.81 -18.29
CA ARG A 33 5.38 -5.02 -18.55
C ARG A 33 6.06 -5.94 -19.55
N ALA A 34 6.61 -5.39 -20.63
CA ALA A 34 7.24 -6.18 -21.68
C ALA A 34 8.53 -6.86 -21.17
N GLU A 35 9.31 -6.18 -20.34
CA GLU A 35 10.51 -6.73 -19.71
C GLU A 35 10.15 -7.86 -18.74
N PHE A 36 9.18 -7.62 -17.84
CA PHE A 36 8.67 -8.62 -16.91
C PHE A 36 8.19 -9.87 -17.65
N GLU A 37 7.32 -9.74 -18.66
CA GLU A 37 6.78 -10.90 -19.40
C GLU A 37 7.88 -11.68 -20.12
N ARG A 38 8.92 -11.01 -20.62
CA ARG A 38 10.07 -11.66 -21.26
C ARG A 38 10.86 -12.49 -20.25
N GLU A 39 11.18 -11.91 -19.10
CA GLU A 39 11.94 -12.61 -18.06
C GLU A 39 11.16 -13.74 -17.42
N PHE A 40 9.87 -13.53 -17.17
CA PHE A 40 9.00 -14.56 -16.63
C PHE A 40 8.90 -15.76 -17.60
N ARG A 41 8.79 -15.50 -18.91
CA ARG A 41 8.81 -16.56 -19.93
C ARG A 41 10.15 -17.30 -19.97
N GLN A 42 11.26 -16.58 -19.81
CA GLN A 42 12.59 -17.20 -19.74
C GLN A 42 12.75 -18.07 -18.49
N ALA A 43 12.23 -17.62 -17.34
CA ALA A 43 12.22 -18.41 -16.12
C ALA A 43 11.40 -19.70 -16.28
N LEU A 44 10.21 -19.63 -16.91
CA LEU A 44 9.42 -20.82 -17.23
C LEU A 44 10.15 -21.80 -18.16
N THR A 45 10.91 -21.29 -19.15
CA THR A 45 11.77 -22.15 -19.99
C THR A 45 12.82 -22.86 -19.16
N ARG A 46 13.54 -22.16 -18.26
CA ARG A 46 14.55 -22.79 -17.39
C ARG A 46 13.95 -23.86 -16.48
N VAL A 47 12.80 -23.57 -15.85
CA VAL A 47 12.05 -24.55 -15.05
C VAL A 47 11.69 -25.78 -15.87
N SER A 48 11.37 -25.63 -17.16
CA SER A 48 11.08 -26.79 -18.01
C SER A 48 12.32 -27.64 -18.33
N GLU A 49 13.52 -27.07 -18.21
CA GLU A 49 14.81 -27.73 -18.46
C GLU A 49 15.38 -28.40 -17.20
N ASP A 50 15.32 -27.71 -16.05
CA ASP A 50 15.96 -28.13 -14.80
C ASP A 50 15.00 -28.47 -13.64
N PHE A 51 13.70 -28.21 -13.82
CA PHE A 51 12.64 -28.39 -12.81
C PHE A 51 12.82 -27.56 -11.53
N ASP A 52 13.72 -26.56 -11.54
CA ASP A 52 13.94 -25.68 -10.40
C ASP A 52 13.01 -24.46 -10.46
N THR A 53 12.00 -24.43 -9.58
CA THR A 53 11.04 -23.31 -9.51
C THR A 53 11.64 -22.02 -8.95
N SER A 54 12.86 -22.05 -8.40
CA SER A 54 13.52 -20.86 -7.85
C SER A 54 13.73 -19.75 -8.89
N HIS A 55 13.82 -20.11 -10.18
CA HIS A 55 13.87 -19.14 -11.28
C HIS A 55 12.65 -18.23 -11.33
N ILE A 56 11.47 -18.75 -10.99
CA ILE A 56 10.22 -17.99 -10.94
C ILE A 56 10.25 -17.04 -9.75
N ASP A 57 10.63 -17.53 -8.57
CA ASP A 57 10.71 -16.73 -7.34
C ASP A 57 11.72 -15.58 -7.49
N HIS A 58 12.83 -15.80 -8.21
CA HIS A 58 13.81 -14.76 -8.47
C HIS A 58 13.21 -13.61 -9.32
N VAL A 59 12.48 -13.94 -10.39
CA VAL A 59 11.82 -12.93 -11.23
C VAL A 59 10.73 -12.20 -10.45
N LEU A 60 9.91 -12.92 -9.69
CA LEU A 60 8.86 -12.30 -8.86
C LEU A 60 9.44 -11.37 -7.78
N ASN A 61 10.57 -11.73 -7.17
CA ASN A 61 11.25 -10.87 -6.20
C ASN A 61 11.87 -9.62 -6.84
N ARG A 62 12.47 -9.76 -8.03
CA ARG A 62 13.05 -8.62 -8.76
C ARG A 62 12.00 -7.55 -9.08
N TRP A 63 10.86 -7.97 -9.60
CA TRP A 63 9.79 -7.09 -10.08
C TRP A 63 8.84 -6.61 -8.99
N TRP A 64 9.01 -7.10 -7.77
CA TRP A 64 8.16 -6.80 -6.64
C TRP A 64 8.01 -5.30 -6.37
N GLY A 65 9.12 -4.57 -6.27
CA GLY A 65 9.11 -3.13 -5.96
C GLY A 65 8.36 -2.33 -7.01
N SER A 66 8.71 -2.52 -8.29
CA SER A 66 8.05 -1.86 -9.42
C SER A 66 6.54 -2.17 -9.49
N ALA A 67 6.15 -3.40 -9.21
CA ALA A 67 4.74 -3.79 -9.18
C ALA A 67 3.98 -3.14 -8.01
N VAL A 68 4.60 -3.04 -6.82
CA VAL A 68 4.02 -2.33 -5.68
C VAL A 68 3.84 -0.85 -6.00
N ASP A 69 4.87 -0.20 -6.54
CA ASP A 69 4.84 1.22 -6.91
C ASP A 69 3.77 1.50 -7.99
N ALA A 70 3.65 0.62 -8.98
CA ALA A 70 2.65 0.73 -10.04
C ALA A 70 1.21 0.44 -9.54
N ALA A 71 1.05 -0.51 -8.60
CA ALA A 71 -0.25 -0.86 -8.01
C ALA A 71 -0.74 0.21 -7.01
N GLN A 72 0.18 0.92 -6.37
CA GLN A 72 -0.10 1.94 -5.37
C GLN A 72 0.51 3.28 -5.80
N PRO A 73 0.02 3.88 -6.91
CA PRO A 73 0.48 5.20 -7.28
C PRO A 73 0.11 6.16 -6.13
N ILE A 74 1.12 6.91 -5.67
CA ILE A 74 0.92 7.96 -4.67
C ILE A 74 -0.18 8.87 -5.19
N THR A 75 -1.24 9.05 -4.42
CA THR A 75 -2.35 9.94 -4.78
C THR A 75 -1.92 11.39 -4.64
N ASP A 76 -2.63 12.32 -5.27
CA ASP A 76 -2.31 13.74 -5.13
C ASP A 76 -2.51 14.23 -3.68
N ASP A 77 -3.45 13.63 -2.94
CA ASP A 77 -3.63 13.87 -1.51
C ASP A 77 -2.44 13.38 -0.68
N GLU A 78 -1.88 12.20 -1.02
CA GLU A 78 -0.69 11.66 -0.37
C GLU A 78 0.55 12.51 -0.72
N ARG A 79 0.65 13.03 -1.95
CA ARG A 79 1.68 14.00 -2.35
C ARG A 79 1.56 15.32 -1.58
N ASP A 80 0.38 15.92 -1.48
CA ASP A 80 0.18 17.15 -0.70
C ASP A 80 0.53 16.93 0.78
N ALA A 81 0.18 15.76 1.34
CA ALA A 81 0.56 15.39 2.70
C ALA A 81 2.09 15.28 2.87
N ILE A 82 2.80 14.68 1.90
CA ILE A 82 4.28 14.61 1.89
C ILE A 82 4.88 16.02 1.80
N ASP A 83 4.45 16.84 0.84
CA ASP A 83 4.96 18.19 0.64
C ASP A 83 4.74 19.07 1.89
N ARG A 84 3.61 18.90 2.57
CA ARG A 84 3.33 19.59 3.84
C ARG A 84 4.22 19.10 4.97
N ALA A 85 4.39 17.79 5.10
CA ALA A 85 5.25 17.19 6.10
C ALA A 85 6.71 17.64 5.94
N GLU A 86 7.22 17.72 4.70
CA GLU A 86 8.54 18.27 4.39
C GLU A 86 8.68 19.75 4.79
N ARG A 87 7.57 20.51 4.76
CA ARG A 87 7.48 21.89 5.25
C ARG A 87 7.22 21.98 6.76
N GLY A 88 7.16 20.86 7.48
CA GLY A 88 6.94 20.77 8.92
C GLY A 88 5.47 20.74 9.37
N ASP A 89 4.52 20.71 8.42
CA ASP A 89 3.10 20.55 8.70
C ASP A 89 2.72 19.05 8.69
N LEU A 90 2.69 18.46 9.88
CA LEU A 90 2.35 17.04 10.09
C LEU A 90 0.85 16.82 10.28
N SER A 91 -0.01 17.82 10.02
CA SER A 91 -1.44 17.74 10.35
C SER A 91 -2.21 16.66 9.57
N ARG A 92 -1.66 16.24 8.43
CA ARG A 92 -2.20 15.20 7.55
C ARG A 92 -1.53 13.85 7.73
N VAL A 93 -0.51 13.75 8.58
CA VAL A 93 0.30 12.55 8.78
C VAL A 93 -0.17 11.81 10.03
N TRP A 94 -0.47 10.52 9.87
CA TRP A 94 -0.67 9.62 11.00
C TRP A 94 0.69 9.14 11.49
N GLN A 95 0.98 9.35 12.76
CA GLN A 95 2.11 8.76 13.46
C GLN A 95 1.69 7.38 13.95
N HIS A 96 2.46 6.36 13.61
CA HIS A 96 2.20 4.99 14.04
C HIS A 96 3.09 4.66 15.23
N ASP A 97 2.49 4.18 16.32
CA ASP A 97 3.20 3.68 17.48
C ASP A 97 3.40 2.15 17.37
N THR A 98 4.34 1.63 18.14
CA THR A 98 4.80 0.24 18.13
C THR A 98 3.70 -0.74 18.57
N ASP A 99 2.68 -0.25 19.26
CA ASP A 99 1.51 -0.99 19.73
C ASP A 99 0.39 -1.13 18.69
N GLY A 100 0.57 -0.57 17.48
CA GLY A 100 -0.43 -0.55 16.41
C GLY A 100 -1.41 0.62 16.50
N THR A 101 -1.30 1.46 17.53
CA THR A 101 -2.09 2.69 17.65
C THR A 101 -1.54 3.74 16.70
N SER A 102 -2.41 4.39 15.93
CA SER A 102 -2.03 5.55 15.11
C SER A 102 -2.61 6.85 15.66
N TRP A 103 -1.86 7.93 15.59
CA TRP A 103 -2.23 9.24 16.10
C TRP A 103 -2.08 10.31 15.02
N ARG A 104 -3.01 11.25 14.94
CA ARG A 104 -2.91 12.42 14.05
C ARG A 104 -3.47 13.65 14.74
N ARG A 105 -2.75 14.76 14.67
CA ARG A 105 -3.29 16.06 15.10
C ARG A 105 -3.74 16.83 13.88
N ASP A 106 -5.00 17.26 13.79
CA ASP A 106 -5.47 18.02 12.63
C ASP A 106 -5.08 19.51 12.70
N GLU A 107 -5.43 20.27 11.66
CA GLU A 107 -5.17 21.71 11.50
C GLU A 107 -5.77 22.56 12.64
N ASN A 108 -6.78 22.05 13.35
CA ASN A 108 -7.42 22.71 14.50
C ASN A 108 -6.79 22.31 15.85
N GLY A 109 -5.73 21.50 15.82
CA GLY A 109 -5.07 20.99 17.02
C GLY A 109 -5.79 19.81 17.68
N VAL A 110 -6.82 19.25 17.05
CA VAL A 110 -7.58 18.11 17.60
C VAL A 110 -6.78 16.82 17.39
N LEU A 111 -6.63 16.03 18.44
CA LEU A 111 -5.94 14.74 18.40
C LEU A 111 -6.94 13.63 18.05
N TRP A 112 -6.61 12.89 17.00
CA TRP A 112 -7.32 11.73 16.52
C TRP A 112 -6.49 10.49 16.78
N ARG A 113 -7.13 9.46 17.33
CA ARG A 113 -6.55 8.13 17.58
C ARG A 113 -7.21 7.13 16.66
N ARG A 114 -6.44 6.21 16.09
CA ARG A 114 -6.94 5.05 15.38
C ARG A 114 -6.39 3.80 16.03
N ASP A 115 -7.28 2.90 16.42
CA ASP A 115 -6.94 1.60 16.98
C ASP A 115 -7.88 0.50 16.42
N GLU A 116 -7.83 -0.69 17.01
CA GLU A 116 -8.65 -1.85 16.60
C GLU A 116 -10.17 -1.60 16.67
N HIS A 117 -10.61 -0.59 17.43
CA HIS A 117 -12.02 -0.21 17.59
C HIS A 117 -12.46 0.93 16.65
N GLY A 118 -11.56 1.44 15.81
CA GLY A 118 -11.86 2.47 14.82
C GLY A 118 -11.10 3.77 15.05
N VAL A 119 -11.66 4.88 14.55
CA VAL A 119 -11.08 6.22 14.67
C VAL A 119 -11.85 7.01 15.73
N HIS A 120 -11.14 7.49 16.73
CA HIS A 120 -11.67 8.20 17.89
C HIS A 120 -11.09 9.61 17.96
N ARG A 121 -11.92 10.57 18.36
CA ARG A 121 -11.47 11.91 18.70
C ARG A 121 -11.13 11.97 20.18
N GLU A 122 -9.92 12.41 20.50
CA GLU A 122 -9.54 12.66 21.88
C GLU A 122 -10.07 14.04 22.31
N THR A 123 -10.79 14.08 23.43
CA THR A 123 -11.32 15.30 24.05
C THR A 123 -10.69 15.48 25.42
N GLU A 124 -10.72 16.70 25.99
CA GLU A 124 -10.22 16.99 27.36
C GLU A 124 -10.82 16.08 28.46
N THR A 125 -11.91 15.38 28.16
CA THR A 125 -12.61 14.46 29.06
C THR A 125 -12.41 12.97 28.75
N GLY A 126 -11.50 12.61 27.83
CA GLY A 126 -11.24 11.24 27.40
C GLY A 126 -11.68 10.92 25.97
N LEU A 127 -11.36 9.70 25.51
CA LEU A 127 -11.65 9.17 24.18
C LEU A 127 -13.17 9.13 23.92
N ARG A 128 -13.65 9.87 22.92
CA ARG A 128 -15.01 9.74 22.38
C ARG A 128 -14.95 9.10 21.00
N ALA A 129 -15.73 8.04 20.83
CA ALA A 129 -16.01 7.49 19.51
C ALA A 129 -17.00 8.43 18.80
N ASP A 130 -16.60 8.94 17.64
CA ASP A 130 -17.54 9.57 16.72
C ASP A 130 -18.12 8.45 15.85
N ASN A 131 -19.44 8.26 15.96
CA ASN A 131 -20.24 7.29 15.21
C ASN A 131 -20.70 7.92 13.89
#